data_AF-A0A969JZP1-F1
#
_entry.id   AF-A0A969JZP1-F1
#
_cell.length_a   1.000
_cell.length_b   1.000
_cell.length_c   1.000
_cell.angle_alpha   90.00
_cell.angle_beta   90.00
_cell.angle_gamma   90.00
#
_symmetry.space_group_name_H-M   'P 1'
#
loop_
_entity.id
_entity.type
_entity.pdbx_description
1 polymer ?
#
loop_
_entity_poly.entity_id
_entity_poly.type
_entity_poly.pdbx_seq_one_letter_code
_entity_poly.pdbx_strand_id
1 'polypeptide(L)'
;MAVIPELTIRESQAACCGVGGTYGYKAEKHDITMAVGRSLFEFIQEVDGPLAVCDSETCRWHLAVATGVPFVHPIELLAAAYGFPVEGALADVLK
;
A
#
# COMPACT_ATOMS: atom_id res chain seq x y z
N MET A 1 14.06 -1.43 6.31
CA MET A 1 13.58 -0.03 6.39
C MET A 1 13.85 0.64 7.74
N ALA A 2 14.11 -0.10 8.83
CA ALA A 2 14.30 0.46 10.19
C ALA A 2 15.47 1.46 10.37
N VAL A 3 16.32 1.67 9.37
CA VAL A 3 17.46 2.60 9.42
C VAL A 3 17.21 3.90 8.65
N ILE A 4 16.05 4.04 8.00
CA ILE A 4 15.67 5.29 7.34
C ILE A 4 15.29 6.29 8.43
N PRO A 5 15.98 7.44 8.54
CA PRO A 5 15.66 8.44 9.56
C PRO A 5 14.20 8.91 9.44
N GLU A 6 13.56 9.18 10.58
CA GLU A 6 12.22 9.77 10.69
C GLU A 6 11.07 8.91 10.12
N LEU A 7 11.37 7.79 9.46
CA LEU A 7 10.36 6.86 8.96
C LEU A 7 9.72 6.09 10.13
N THR A 8 8.43 6.35 10.35
CA THR A 8 7.60 5.57 11.29
C THR A 8 6.76 4.57 10.51
N ILE A 9 6.87 3.28 10.84
CA ILE A 9 6.12 2.20 10.18
C ILE A 9 5.03 1.70 11.12
N ARG A 10 3.80 1.61 10.61
CA ARG A 10 2.68 0.92 11.26
C ARG A 10 2.40 -0.36 10.50
N GLU A 11 2.69 -1.50 11.13
CA GLU A 11 2.44 -2.81 10.53
C GLU A 11 0.99 -3.25 10.75
N SER A 12 0.36 -3.73 9.68
CA SER A 12 -0.97 -4.33 9.76
C SER A 12 -0.89 -5.75 10.33
N GLN A 13 -1.92 -6.15 11.07
CA GLN A 13 -2.14 -7.55 11.48
C GLN A 13 -3.12 -8.29 10.54
N ALA A 14 -3.52 -7.66 9.43
CA ALA A 14 -4.40 -8.29 8.45
C ALA A 14 -3.69 -9.43 7.70
N ALA A 15 -4.41 -10.52 7.49
CA ALA A 15 -3.82 -11.72 6.86
C ALA A 15 -3.61 -11.58 5.35
N CYS A 16 -4.46 -10.82 4.64
CA CYS A 16 -4.43 -10.74 3.18
C CYS A 16 -5.05 -9.44 2.66
N CYS A 17 -4.57 -8.97 1.50
CA CYS A 17 -5.18 -7.86 0.76
C CYS A 17 -6.45 -8.28 -0.03
N GLY A 18 -6.74 -9.58 -0.12
CA GLY A 18 -7.93 -10.13 -0.81
C GLY A 18 -7.77 -10.35 -2.32
N VAL A 19 -6.81 -9.73 -2.99
CA VAL A 19 -6.71 -9.76 -4.46
C VAL A 19 -6.24 -11.10 -5.03
N GLY A 20 -5.35 -11.82 -4.33
CA GLY A 20 -4.84 -13.13 -4.78
C GLY A 20 -4.26 -13.12 -6.20
N GLY A 21 -3.51 -12.09 -6.58
CA GLY A 21 -3.02 -11.88 -7.95
C GLY A 21 -4.13 -11.42 -8.90
N THR A 22 -4.29 -12.09 -10.04
CA THR A 22 -5.36 -11.77 -11.01
C THR A 22 -6.72 -12.33 -10.61
N TYR A 23 -6.81 -13.15 -9.56
CA TYR A 23 -8.06 -13.73 -9.07
C TYR A 23 -9.11 -12.65 -8.76
N GLY A 24 -8.74 -11.63 -8.00
CA GLY A 24 -9.64 -10.58 -7.52
C GLY A 24 -10.06 -9.56 -8.57
N TYR A 25 -9.45 -9.60 -9.76
CA TYR A 25 -9.85 -8.77 -10.90
C TYR A 25 -10.98 -9.39 -11.72
N LYS A 26 -11.32 -10.66 -11.48
CA LYS A 26 -12.47 -11.30 -12.10
C LYS A 26 -13.75 -10.73 -11.50
N ALA A 27 -14.68 -10.31 -12.34
CA ALA A 27 -15.94 -9.70 -11.91
C ALA A 27 -16.71 -10.62 -10.93
N GLU A 28 -16.72 -11.92 -11.19
CA GLU A 28 -17.37 -12.91 -10.34
C GLU A 28 -16.68 -13.16 -8.98
N LYS A 29 -15.48 -12.60 -8.77
CA LYS A 29 -14.70 -12.70 -7.53
C LYS A 29 -14.64 -11.41 -6.72
N HIS A 30 -15.20 -10.32 -7.25
CA HIS A 30 -15.11 -8.99 -6.65
C HIS A 30 -15.53 -8.97 -5.18
N ASP A 31 -16.75 -9.47 -4.88
CA ASP A 31 -17.29 -9.43 -3.52
C ASP A 31 -16.44 -10.25 -2.52
N ILE A 32 -15.89 -11.38 -2.96
CA ILE A 32 -15.01 -12.23 -2.14
C ILE A 32 -13.72 -11.48 -1.84
N THR A 33 -13.10 -10.89 -2.87
CA THR A 33 -11.87 -10.12 -2.73
C THR A 33 -12.05 -8.92 -1.79
N MET A 34 -13.15 -8.17 -1.94
CA MET A 34 -13.47 -7.05 -1.06
C MET A 34 -13.73 -7.50 0.38
N ALA A 35 -14.39 -8.65 0.58
CA ALA A 35 -14.66 -9.20 1.91
C ALA A 35 -13.37 -9.65 2.62
N VAL A 36 -12.48 -10.34 1.92
CA VAL A 36 -11.21 -10.84 2.50
C VAL A 36 -10.27 -9.69 2.86
N GLY A 37 -10.20 -8.64 2.04
CA GLY A 37 -9.31 -7.50 2.27
C GLY A 37 -9.81 -6.49 3.32
N ARG A 38 -11.07 -6.60 3.78
CA ARG A 38 -11.75 -5.58 4.60
C ARG A 38 -10.95 -5.10 5.81
N SER A 39 -10.40 -6.02 6.60
CA SER A 39 -9.63 -5.65 7.79
C SER A 39 -8.36 -4.87 7.46
N LEU A 40 -7.76 -5.11 6.30
CA LEU A 40 -6.60 -4.33 5.84
C LEU A 40 -7.04 -2.93 5.39
N PHE A 41 -8.19 -2.81 4.70
CA PHE A 41 -8.72 -1.51 4.27
C PHE A 41 -9.03 -0.61 5.47
N GLU A 42 -9.69 -1.17 6.49
CA GLU A 42 -9.99 -0.50 7.76
C GLU A 42 -8.70 -0.05 8.45
N PHE A 43 -7.70 -0.92 8.57
CA PHE A 43 -6.40 -0.56 9.14
C PHE A 43 -5.73 0.60 8.40
N ILE A 44 -5.74 0.60 7.07
CA ILE A 44 -5.14 1.67 6.26
C ILE A 44 -5.85 3.01 6.53
N GLN A 45 -7.18 2.99 6.59
CA GLN A 45 -7.99 4.19 6.87
C GLN A 45 -7.80 4.68 8.31
N GLU A 46 -7.65 3.77 9.28
CA GLU A 46 -7.40 4.14 10.69
C GLU A 46 -6.01 4.74 10.93
N VAL A 47 -4.99 4.27 10.19
CA VAL A 47 -3.64 4.82 10.29
C VAL A 47 -3.59 6.25 9.73
N ASP A 48 -4.44 6.55 8.73
CA ASP A 48 -4.58 7.88 8.09
C ASP A 48 -3.21 8.49 7.72
N GLY A 49 -2.34 7.65 7.16
CA GLY A 49 -1.00 8.06 6.73
C GLY A 49 -1.02 8.79 5.39
N PRO A 50 -0.01 9.64 5.10
CA PRO A 50 0.07 10.36 3.83
C PRO A 50 0.33 9.43 2.64
N LEU A 51 0.83 8.21 2.89
CA LEU A 51 1.02 7.15 1.91
C LEU A 51 0.96 5.78 2.60
N ALA A 52 0.76 4.73 1.82
CA ALA A 52 0.91 3.35 2.23
C ALA A 52 1.98 2.62 1.40
N VAL A 53 2.53 1.53 1.93
CA VAL A 53 3.68 0.83 1.35
C VAL A 53 3.32 -0.63 1.08
N CYS A 54 3.51 -1.10 -0.16
CA CYS A 54 3.28 -2.49 -0.55
C CYS A 54 4.20 -2.88 -1.72
N ASP A 55 4.82 -4.05 -1.64
CA ASP A 55 5.75 -4.58 -2.66
C ASP A 55 5.04 -5.32 -3.80
N SER A 56 3.84 -5.84 -3.56
CA SER A 56 3.05 -6.52 -4.60
C SER A 56 2.21 -5.54 -5.42
N GLU A 57 2.49 -5.46 -6.72
CA GLU A 57 1.78 -4.55 -7.64
C GLU A 57 0.27 -4.77 -7.66
N THR A 58 -0.18 -6.03 -7.72
CA THR A 58 -1.61 -6.36 -7.72
C THR A 58 -2.30 -6.01 -6.40
N CYS A 59 -1.64 -6.18 -5.25
CA CYS A 59 -2.20 -5.70 -3.98
C CYS A 59 -2.24 -4.17 -3.98
N ARG A 60 -1.19 -3.51 -4.47
CA ARG A 60 -1.08 -2.06 -4.49
C ARG A 60 -2.21 -1.39 -5.27
N TRP A 61 -2.47 -1.85 -6.50
CA TRP A 61 -3.59 -1.36 -7.31
C TRP A 61 -4.94 -1.64 -6.65
N HIS A 62 -5.14 -2.85 -6.13
CA HIS A 62 -6.38 -3.22 -5.47
C HIS A 62 -6.64 -2.36 -4.22
N LEU A 63 -5.63 -2.18 -3.38
CA LEU A 63 -5.72 -1.40 -2.15
C LEU A 63 -5.90 0.09 -2.43
N ALA A 64 -5.20 0.64 -3.43
CA ALA A 64 -5.38 2.03 -3.84
C ALA A 64 -6.83 2.30 -4.29
N VAL A 65 -7.41 1.39 -5.07
CA VAL A 65 -8.83 1.48 -5.48
C VAL A 65 -9.76 1.32 -4.27
N ALA A 66 -9.48 0.36 -3.38
CA ALA A 66 -10.36 0.06 -2.25
C ALA A 66 -10.35 1.13 -1.14
N THR A 67 -9.21 1.81 -0.95
CA THR A 67 -9.01 2.74 0.17
C THR A 67 -8.90 4.21 -0.24
N GLY A 68 -8.56 4.49 -1.50
CA GLY A 68 -8.27 5.85 -1.98
C GLY A 68 -6.93 6.41 -1.52
N VAL A 69 -6.14 5.67 -0.74
CA VAL A 69 -4.83 6.10 -0.25
C VAL A 69 -3.77 5.86 -1.33
N PRO A 70 -2.82 6.79 -1.53
CA PRO A 70 -1.71 6.57 -2.46
C PRO A 70 -0.74 5.51 -1.91
N PHE A 71 -0.28 4.63 -2.80
CA PHE A 71 0.67 3.56 -2.45
C PHE A 71 1.98 3.65 -3.23
N VAL A 72 3.08 3.30 -2.56
CA VAL A 72 4.43 3.21 -3.14
C VAL A 72 5.04 1.84 -2.89
N HIS A 73 5.97 1.43 -3.75
CA HIS A 73 6.78 0.24 -3.54
C HIS A 73 7.89 0.55 -2.50
N PRO A 74 8.22 -0.36 -1.56
CA PRO A 74 9.27 -0.11 -0.56
C PRO A 74 10.63 0.31 -1.14
N ILE A 75 10.95 -0.14 -2.36
CA ILE A 75 12.19 0.22 -3.06
C ILE A 75 12.26 1.72 -3.36
N GLU A 76 11.13 2.39 -3.56
CA GLU A 76 11.06 3.82 -3.82
C GLU A 76 11.49 4.60 -2.56
N LEU A 77 11.06 4.17 -1.38
CA LEU A 77 11.50 4.74 -0.09
C LEU A 77 13.00 4.53 0.14
N LEU A 78 13.52 3.35 -0.21
CA LEU A 78 14.95 3.08 -0.12
C LEU A 78 15.72 3.98 -1.08
N ALA A 79 15.31 4.08 -2.34
CA ALA A 79 15.93 4.95 -3.33
C ALA A 79 15.98 6.41 -2.83
N ALA A 80 14.88 6.92 -2.29
CA ALA A 80 14.80 8.24 -1.68
C ALA A 80 15.83 8.41 -0.53
N ALA A 81 15.91 7.43 0.37
CA ALA A 81 16.84 7.45 1.49
C ALA A 81 18.32 7.43 1.07
N TYR A 82 18.63 6.89 -0.12
CA TYR A 82 19.96 6.92 -0.74
C TYR A 82 20.21 8.16 -1.61
N GLY A 83 19.27 9.12 -1.67
CA GLY A 83 19.43 10.37 -2.40
C GLY A 83 19.12 10.28 -3.90
N PHE A 84 18.44 9.22 -4.35
CA PHE A 84 17.94 9.14 -5.72
C PHE A 84 16.67 9.98 -5.91
N PRO A 85 16.42 10.52 -7.11
CA PRO A 85 15.19 11.25 -7.41
C PRO A 85 13.96 10.36 -7.22
N VAL A 86 12.90 10.97 -6.69
CA VAL A 86 11.60 10.33 -6.48
C VAL A 86 10.53 10.98 -7.37
N GLU A 87 9.51 10.21 -7.71
CA GLU A 87 8.40 10.63 -8.56
C GLU A 87 7.05 10.25 -7.93
N GLY A 88 5.96 10.75 -8.52
CA GLY A 88 4.60 10.40 -8.13
C GLY A 88 4.27 10.76 -6.68
N ALA A 89 3.47 9.90 -6.04
CA ALA A 89 2.96 10.17 -4.69
C ALA A 89 4.07 10.33 -3.64
N LEU A 90 5.21 9.64 -3.80
CA LEU A 90 6.32 9.79 -2.86
C LEU A 90 6.93 11.19 -2.92
N ALA A 91 7.04 11.76 -4.12
CA ALA A 91 7.54 13.12 -4.31
C ALA A 91 6.62 14.17 -3.68
N ASP A 92 5.31 13.91 -3.62
CA ASP A 92 4.35 14.82 -2.98
C ASP A 92 4.46 14.80 -1.44
N VAL A 93 4.83 13.65 -0.86
CA VAL A 93 4.99 13.49 0.59
C VAL A 93 6.36 13.96 1.10
N LEU A 94 7.41 13.85 0.30
CA LEU A 94 8.78 14.22 0.69
C LEU A 94 9.19 15.68 0.38
N LYS A 95 8.26 16.50 -0.13
CA LYS A 95 8.45 17.96 -0.27
C LYS A 95 8.50 18.64 1.09
#